data_AF-A0AAN7PIL9-F1
#
_entry.id   AF-A0AAN7PIL9-F1
#
_cell.length_a   1.000
_cell.length_b   1.000
_cell.length_c   1.000
_cell.angle_alpha   90.00
_cell.angle_beta   90.00
_cell.angle_gamma   90.00
#
_symmetry.space_group_name_H-M   'P 1'
#
loop_
_entity.id
_entity.type
_entity.pdbx_description
1 polymer ?
#
loop_
_entity_poly.entity_id
_entity_poly.type
_entity_poly.pdbx_seq_one_letter_code
_entity_poly.pdbx_strand_id
1 'polypeptide(L)'
;MHDLFEGVCHYDVTQILKQLIEVDKLFSLETLNSRKQLFNYGKTEIGNISPPIKSNHLQGSKLHMSAREMWTFCHFLPLIIGDLVPCNNKYWKLLCLLIEMMDLILRAEFDDNDIQLLTSKIKQHHNQYKSLFGNTLKPKSHFLLHYPSIIKKMGPLKHIWCFRFEAKHKELKICSNNTNSRRNIPYTIYKV
;
A
#
# COMPACT_ATOMS: atom_id res chain seq x y z
N MET A 1 -0.15 8.63 -2.26
CA MET A 1 0.91 7.62 -2.46
C MET A 1 1.64 7.34 -1.15
N HIS A 2 2.29 8.36 -0.59
CA HIS A 2 3.21 8.18 0.55
C HIS A 2 2.55 7.71 1.84
N ASP A 3 1.37 8.23 2.18
CA ASP A 3 0.72 7.89 3.47
C ASP A 3 0.18 6.46 3.45
N LEU A 4 -0.55 6.11 2.39
CA LEU A 4 -1.22 4.83 2.25
C LEU A 4 -0.23 3.74 1.79
N PHE A 5 0.20 3.79 0.53
CA PHE A 5 0.98 2.71 -0.09
C PHE A 5 2.42 2.65 0.38
N GLU A 6 3.09 3.78 0.60
CA GLU A 6 4.45 3.79 1.16
C GLU A 6 4.47 3.84 2.69
N GLY A 7 3.31 3.73 3.32
CA GLY A 7 3.13 3.92 4.76
C GLY A 7 2.26 2.85 5.37
N VAL A 8 0.99 3.18 5.62
CA VAL A 8 0.04 2.35 6.34
C VAL A 8 -0.02 0.92 5.78
N CYS A 9 -0.11 0.75 4.45
CA CYS A 9 -0.10 -0.57 3.83
C CYS A 9 1.17 -1.36 4.17
N HIS A 10 2.35 -0.74 4.20
CA HIS A 10 3.58 -1.45 4.59
C HIS A 10 3.54 -1.88 6.04
N TYR A 11 3.13 -1.01 6.95
CA TYR A 11 3.12 -1.33 8.37
C TYR A 11 2.16 -2.47 8.66
N ASP A 12 0.93 -2.35 8.18
CA ASP A 12 -0.13 -3.31 8.39
C ASP A 12 0.19 -4.66 7.76
N VAL A 13 0.46 -4.69 6.45
CA VAL A 13 0.64 -5.95 5.72
C VAL A 13 1.88 -6.69 6.23
N THR A 14 2.96 -5.99 6.56
CA THR A 14 4.15 -6.63 7.12
C THR A 14 3.84 -7.29 8.47
N GLN A 15 3.18 -6.57 9.38
CA GLN A 15 2.85 -7.10 10.72
C GLN A 15 1.84 -8.26 10.64
N ILE A 16 0.84 -8.15 9.76
CA ILE A 16 -0.15 -9.21 9.53
C ILE A 16 0.54 -10.44 8.96
N LEU A 17 1.35 -10.31 7.91
CA LEU A 17 2.06 -11.45 7.32
C LEU A 17 3.02 -12.10 8.31
N LYS A 18 3.76 -11.29 9.08
CA LYS A 18 4.63 -11.79 10.14
C LYS A 18 3.86 -12.64 11.14
N GLN A 19 2.71 -12.16 11.59
CA GLN A 19 1.86 -12.91 12.52
C GLN A 19 1.34 -14.21 11.90
N LEU A 20 0.79 -14.17 10.68
CA LEU A 20 0.21 -15.35 10.03
C LEU A 20 1.25 -16.43 9.71
N ILE A 21 2.48 -16.03 9.35
CA ILE A 21 3.56 -16.94 8.93
C ILE A 21 4.42 -17.40 10.12
N GLU A 22 4.89 -16.48 10.96
CA GLU A 22 5.88 -16.81 12.00
C GLU A 22 5.24 -17.28 13.31
N VAL A 23 4.07 -16.73 13.67
CA VAL A 23 3.41 -16.97 14.96
C VAL A 23 2.28 -18.00 14.82
N ASP A 24 1.28 -17.70 13.99
CA ASP A 24 0.13 -18.58 13.75
C ASP A 24 0.54 -19.80 12.89
N LYS A 25 1.64 -19.69 12.14
CA LYS A 25 2.23 -20.74 11.28
C LYS A 25 1.22 -21.39 10.33
N LEU A 26 0.33 -20.58 9.75
CA LEU A 26 -0.72 -21.05 8.85
C LEU A 26 -0.16 -21.48 7.47
N PHE A 27 0.89 -20.80 7.03
CA PHE A 27 1.58 -21.07 5.77
C PHE A 27 3.01 -20.51 5.81
N SER A 28 3.86 -20.90 4.86
CA SER A 28 5.25 -20.44 4.79
C SER A 28 5.45 -19.24 3.87
N LEU A 29 6.57 -18.52 4.06
CA LEU A 29 6.95 -17.42 3.17
C LEU A 29 7.21 -17.90 1.74
N GLU A 30 7.75 -19.11 1.57
CA GLU A 30 7.91 -19.76 0.27
C GLU A 30 6.54 -19.97 -0.38
N THR A 31 5.55 -20.50 0.36
CA THR A 31 4.19 -20.68 -0.16
C THR A 31 3.60 -19.35 -0.65
N LEU A 32 3.72 -18.28 0.13
CA LEU A 32 3.26 -16.95 -0.26
C LEU A 32 3.94 -16.48 -1.55
N ASN A 33 5.27 -16.58 -1.63
CA ASN A 33 6.03 -16.14 -2.80
C ASN A 33 5.68 -16.95 -4.04
N SER A 34 5.56 -18.28 -3.93
CA SER A 34 5.17 -19.16 -5.02
C SER A 34 3.77 -18.82 -5.53
N ARG A 35 2.80 -18.67 -4.63
CA ARG A 35 1.43 -18.29 -5.03
C ARG A 35 1.39 -16.90 -5.65
N LYS A 36 2.09 -15.92 -5.07
CA LYS A 36 2.22 -14.57 -5.65
C LYS A 36 2.82 -14.59 -7.04
N GLN A 37 3.80 -15.46 -7.33
CA GLN A 37 4.43 -15.55 -8.66
C GLN A 37 3.53 -16.24 -9.69
N LEU A 38 2.76 -17.25 -9.27
CA LEU A 38 1.89 -18.05 -10.15
C LEU A 38 0.49 -17.45 -10.33
N PHE A 39 0.12 -16.45 -9.53
CA PHE A 39 -1.19 -15.81 -9.58
C PHE A 39 -1.41 -15.08 -10.92
N ASN A 40 -2.62 -15.19 -11.47
CA ASN A 40 -2.99 -14.49 -12.70
C ASN A 40 -3.47 -13.06 -12.40
N TYR A 41 -2.57 -12.09 -12.57
CA TYR A 41 -2.85 -10.66 -12.37
C TYR A 41 -3.63 -10.00 -13.52
N GLY A 42 -3.87 -10.72 -14.62
CA GLY A 42 -4.49 -10.17 -15.82
C GLY A 42 -3.58 -9.18 -16.58
N LYS A 43 -4.07 -8.70 -17.73
CA LYS A 43 -3.27 -7.91 -18.67
C LYS A 43 -2.84 -6.54 -18.12
N THR A 44 -3.66 -5.95 -17.24
CA THR A 44 -3.44 -4.60 -16.71
C THR A 44 -2.39 -4.56 -15.60
N GLU A 45 -2.37 -5.57 -14.72
CA GLU A 45 -1.54 -5.53 -13.51
C GLU A 45 -0.28 -6.41 -13.58
N ILE A 46 -0.10 -7.19 -14.65
CA ILE A 46 1.10 -8.03 -14.87
C ILE A 46 2.42 -7.23 -14.80
N GLY A 47 2.39 -5.94 -15.17
CA GLY A 47 3.56 -5.05 -15.11
C GLY A 47 3.85 -4.46 -13.72
N ASN A 48 2.97 -4.67 -12.74
CA ASN A 48 3.04 -4.08 -11.40
C ASN A 48 3.26 -5.15 -10.31
N ILE A 49 3.85 -6.29 -10.66
CA ILE A 49 4.08 -7.39 -9.72
C ILE A 49 5.34 -7.13 -8.91
N SER A 50 5.21 -7.20 -7.59
CA SER A 50 6.35 -7.02 -6.68
C SER A 50 7.36 -8.17 -6.77
N PRO A 51 8.65 -7.92 -6.46
CA PRO A 51 9.63 -9.00 -6.30
C PRO A 51 9.26 -9.95 -5.14
N PRO A 52 9.90 -11.13 -5.06
CA PRO A 52 9.75 -12.03 -3.92
C PRO A 52 10.06 -11.34 -2.59
N ILE A 53 9.23 -11.61 -1.58
CA ILE A 53 9.39 -11.09 -0.23
C ILE A 53 10.45 -11.93 0.47
N LYS A 54 11.50 -11.27 0.99
CA LYS A 54 12.56 -11.91 1.76
C LYS A 54 12.22 -11.88 3.25
N SER A 55 12.74 -12.83 4.02
CA SER A 55 12.55 -12.90 5.48
C SER A 55 12.97 -11.61 6.19
N ASN A 56 14.10 -11.01 5.77
CA ASN A 56 14.59 -9.73 6.31
C ASN A 56 13.57 -8.59 6.11
N HIS A 57 12.72 -8.64 5.08
CA HIS A 57 11.68 -7.63 4.85
C HIS A 57 10.48 -7.79 5.79
N LEU A 58 10.24 -8.98 6.36
CA LEU A 58 9.21 -9.19 7.38
C LEU A 58 9.69 -8.76 8.78
N GLN A 59 11.00 -8.88 9.02
CA GLN A 59 11.63 -8.35 10.22
C GLN A 59 11.67 -6.81 10.19
N GLY A 60 11.95 -6.22 9.03
CA GLY A 60 11.81 -4.78 8.79
C GLY A 60 10.35 -4.37 8.68
N SER A 61 9.96 -3.19 9.16
CA SER A 61 8.59 -2.69 9.03
C SER A 61 8.25 -2.17 7.62
N LYS A 62 8.93 -2.66 6.58
CA LYS A 62 8.81 -2.17 5.21
C LYS A 62 9.19 -3.24 4.18
N LEU A 63 8.23 -3.57 3.33
CA LEU A 63 8.43 -4.40 2.14
C LEU A 63 9.19 -3.63 1.06
N HIS A 64 10.05 -4.31 0.30
CA HIS A 64 10.73 -3.72 -0.85
C HIS A 64 9.79 -3.71 -2.07
N MET A 65 8.91 -2.72 -2.12
CA MET A 65 7.92 -2.52 -3.18
C MET A 65 7.76 -1.02 -3.46
N SER A 66 7.58 -0.66 -4.73
CA SER A 66 7.06 0.66 -5.11
C SER A 66 5.60 0.81 -4.64
N ALA A 67 5.12 2.05 -4.59
CA ALA A 67 3.73 2.30 -4.20
C ALA A 67 2.71 1.59 -5.11
N ARG A 68 3.03 1.44 -6.40
CA ARG A 68 2.14 0.75 -7.34
C ARG A 68 2.14 -0.76 -7.13
N GLU A 69 3.31 -1.37 -6.97
CA GLU A 69 3.43 -2.79 -6.62
C GLU A 69 2.75 -3.10 -5.28
N MET A 70 2.86 -2.20 -4.31
CA MET A 70 2.21 -2.36 -3.02
C MET A 70 0.68 -2.32 -3.12
N TRP A 71 0.13 -1.41 -3.94
CA TRP A 71 -1.31 -1.40 -4.20
C TRP A 71 -1.80 -2.70 -4.84
N THR A 72 -1.13 -3.13 -5.91
CA THR A 72 -1.44 -4.39 -6.60
C THR A 72 -1.32 -5.58 -5.64
N PHE A 73 -0.29 -5.63 -4.80
CA PHE A 73 -0.12 -6.66 -3.80
C PHE A 73 -1.26 -6.67 -2.79
N CYS A 74 -1.60 -5.54 -2.18
CA CYS A 74 -2.71 -5.45 -1.22
C CYS A 74 -4.04 -5.87 -1.83
N HIS A 75 -4.32 -5.45 -3.07
CA HIS A 75 -5.57 -5.75 -3.76
C HIS A 75 -5.75 -7.25 -4.02
N PHE A 76 -4.70 -7.95 -4.44
CA PHE A 76 -4.76 -9.39 -4.74
C PHE A 76 -4.44 -10.29 -3.55
N LEU A 77 -3.86 -9.76 -2.47
CA LEU A 77 -3.45 -10.57 -1.31
C LEU A 77 -4.60 -11.44 -0.75
N PRO A 78 -5.85 -10.94 -0.58
CA PRO A 78 -6.94 -11.78 -0.12
C PRO A 78 -7.21 -12.99 -1.01
N LEU A 79 -7.03 -12.84 -2.32
CA LEU A 79 -7.25 -13.90 -3.30
C LEU A 79 -6.08 -14.90 -3.35
N ILE A 80 -4.88 -14.47 -2.98
CA ILE A 80 -3.67 -15.30 -2.99
C ILE A 80 -3.62 -16.22 -1.77
N ILE A 81 -4.03 -15.74 -0.59
CA ILE A 81 -3.88 -16.47 0.68
C ILE A 81 -5.18 -16.68 1.47
N GLY A 82 -6.34 -16.24 0.94
CA GLY A 82 -7.60 -16.28 1.69
C GLY A 82 -8.08 -17.68 2.06
N ASP A 83 -7.76 -18.68 1.25
CA ASP A 83 -8.03 -20.10 1.54
C ASP A 83 -7.14 -20.68 2.64
N LEU A 84 -6.01 -20.04 2.94
CA LEU A 84 -5.05 -20.49 3.95
C LEU A 84 -5.33 -19.93 5.35
N VAL A 85 -6.28 -19.01 5.48
CA VAL A 85 -6.51 -18.27 6.74
C VAL A 85 -7.95 -18.49 7.25
N PRO A 86 -8.13 -18.93 8.50
CA PRO A 86 -9.47 -19.11 9.08
C PRO A 86 -10.28 -17.81 9.10
N CYS A 87 -11.58 -17.89 8.79
CA CYS A 87 -12.47 -16.71 8.70
C CYS A 87 -12.59 -15.91 10.02
N ASN A 88 -12.37 -16.58 11.17
CA ASN A 88 -12.42 -15.94 12.48
C ASN A 88 -11.10 -15.28 12.90
N ASN A 89 -10.04 -15.38 12.10
CA ASN A 89 -8.73 -14.82 12.43
C ASN A 89 -8.80 -13.28 12.53
N LYS A 90 -8.34 -12.75 13.66
CA LYS A 90 -8.41 -11.32 13.99
C LYS A 90 -7.48 -10.44 13.14
N TYR A 91 -6.34 -10.97 12.70
CA TYR A 91 -5.39 -10.29 11.82
C TYR A 91 -5.88 -10.29 10.37
N TRP A 92 -6.55 -11.37 9.96
CA TRP A 92 -7.26 -11.42 8.68
C TRP A 92 -8.34 -10.35 8.57
N LYS A 93 -9.17 -10.22 9.62
CA LYS A 93 -10.19 -9.16 9.67
C LYS A 93 -9.59 -7.75 9.55
N LEU A 94 -8.40 -7.54 10.13
CA LEU A 94 -7.69 -6.26 9.99
C LEU A 94 -7.24 -6.03 8.54
N LEU A 95 -6.75 -7.07 7.85
CA LEU A 95 -6.38 -6.99 6.44
C LEU A 95 -7.60 -6.64 5.57
N CYS A 96 -8.73 -7.32 5.76
CA CYS A 96 -9.96 -7.01 5.03
C CYS A 96 -10.39 -5.56 5.27
N LEU A 97 -10.34 -5.10 6.52
CA LEU A 97 -10.68 -3.71 6.87
C LEU A 97 -9.74 -2.68 6.22
N LEU A 98 -8.44 -2.97 6.13
CA LEU A 98 -7.47 -2.15 5.40
C LEU A 98 -7.86 -2.04 3.91
N ILE A 99 -8.25 -3.16 3.29
CA ILE A 99 -8.59 -3.20 1.87
C ILE A 99 -9.90 -2.46 1.60
N GLU A 100 -10.93 -2.66 2.43
CA GLU A 100 -12.16 -1.88 2.35
C GLU A 100 -11.91 -0.37 2.48
N MET A 101 -11.03 0.03 3.41
CA MET A 101 -10.62 1.42 3.57
C MET A 101 -9.87 1.94 2.34
N MET A 102 -8.98 1.13 1.76
CA MET A 102 -8.27 1.47 0.53
C MET A 102 -9.24 1.68 -0.64
N ASP A 103 -10.21 0.79 -0.81
CA ASP A 103 -11.20 0.86 -1.88
C ASP A 103 -12.06 2.12 -1.78
N LEU A 104 -12.46 2.50 -0.56
CA LEU A 104 -13.15 3.77 -0.32
C LEU A 104 -12.27 4.97 -0.68
N ILE A 105 -11.01 5.01 -0.23
CA ILE A 105 -10.08 6.12 -0.48
C ILE A 105 -9.82 6.33 -1.98
N LEU A 106 -9.82 5.26 -2.77
CA LEU A 106 -9.48 5.28 -4.19
C LEU A 106 -10.66 5.61 -5.12
N ARG A 107 -11.85 5.83 -4.57
CA ARG A 107 -13.02 6.25 -5.36
C ARG A 107 -12.78 7.57 -6.07
N ALA A 108 -13.42 7.70 -7.23
CA ALA A 108 -13.37 8.91 -8.04
C ALA A 108 -14.41 9.95 -7.62
N GLU A 109 -15.37 9.57 -6.77
CA GLU A 109 -16.50 10.39 -6.33
C GLU A 109 -16.85 10.01 -4.89
N PHE A 110 -17.39 10.96 -4.13
CA PHE A 110 -17.78 10.78 -2.73
C PHE A 110 -19.08 11.54 -2.46
N ASP A 111 -19.99 10.90 -1.72
CA ASP A 111 -21.10 11.57 -1.05
C ASP A 111 -20.83 11.72 0.46
N ASP A 112 -21.74 12.37 1.19
CA ASP A 112 -21.58 12.56 2.64
C ASP A 112 -21.61 11.22 3.41
N ASN A 113 -22.32 10.21 2.91
CA ASN A 113 -22.39 8.89 3.53
C ASN A 113 -21.06 8.15 3.41
N ASP A 114 -20.41 8.23 2.25
CA ASP A 114 -19.10 7.68 1.98
C ASP A 114 -18.03 8.32 2.87
N ILE A 115 -18.10 9.64 3.08
CA ILE A 115 -17.20 10.37 3.98
C ILE A 115 -17.40 9.90 5.43
N GLN A 116 -18.66 9.73 5.87
CA GLN A 116 -18.96 9.21 7.20
C GLN A 116 -18.49 7.76 7.37
N LEU A 117 -18.71 6.92 6.35
CA LEU A 117 -18.26 5.54 6.32
C LEU A 117 -16.74 5.46 6.39
N LEU A 118 -16.03 6.26 5.59
CA LEU A 118 -14.57 6.34 5.62
C LEU A 118 -14.06 6.75 7.01
N THR A 119 -14.68 7.76 7.62
CA THR A 119 -14.33 8.22 8.98
C THR A 119 -14.48 7.10 10.01
N SER A 120 -15.59 6.36 9.95
CA SER A 120 -15.85 5.20 10.80
C SER A 120 -14.81 4.10 10.59
N LYS A 121 -14.51 3.76 9.32
CA LYS A 121 -13.55 2.71 8.94
C LYS A 121 -12.13 3.03 9.40
N ILE A 122 -11.67 4.28 9.25
CA ILE A 122 -10.36 4.72 9.75
C ILE A 122 -10.28 4.57 11.27
N LYS A 123 -11.32 4.99 12.00
CA LYS A 123 -11.37 4.87 13.46
C LYS A 123 -11.36 3.41 13.90
N GLN A 124 -12.16 2.56 13.24
CA GLN A 124 -12.22 1.12 13.49
C GLN A 124 -10.85 0.47 13.26
N HIS A 125 -10.22 0.79 12.13
CA HIS A 125 -8.90 0.29 11.73
C HIS A 125 -7.84 0.62 12.77
N HIS A 126 -7.73 1.90 13.15
CA HIS A 126 -6.75 2.37 14.13
C HIS A 126 -6.94 1.72 15.50
N ASN A 127 -8.19 1.56 15.96
CA ASN A 127 -8.48 0.91 17.23
C ASN A 127 -8.11 -0.58 17.20
N GLN A 128 -8.46 -1.29 16.12
CA GLN A 128 -8.14 -2.70 15.96
C GLN A 128 -6.64 -2.93 15.83
N TYR A 129 -5.94 -2.10 15.06
CA TYR A 129 -4.48 -2.16 14.94
C TYR A 129 -3.79 -2.00 16.30
N LYS A 130 -4.19 -0.97 17.08
CA LYS A 130 -3.66 -0.75 18.44
C LYS A 130 -3.95 -1.93 19.37
N SER A 131 -5.17 -2.45 19.32
CA SER A 131 -5.57 -3.59 20.16
C SER A 131 -4.80 -4.87 19.83
N LEU A 132 -4.46 -5.09 18.56
CA LEU A 132 -3.80 -6.32 18.11
C LEU A 132 -2.29 -6.30 18.29
N PHE A 133 -1.65 -5.15 18.07
CA PHE A 133 -0.19 -5.05 18.06
C PHE A 133 0.38 -4.27 19.25
N GLY A 134 -0.46 -3.63 20.07
CA GLY A 134 -0.01 -2.81 21.21
C GLY A 134 0.85 -1.60 20.83
N ASN A 135 1.04 -1.36 19.53
CA ASN A 135 2.00 -0.40 19.01
C ASN A 135 1.37 0.97 18.81
N THR A 136 2.15 2.02 19.08
CA THR A 136 1.80 3.39 18.71
C THR A 136 1.74 3.49 17.18
N LEU A 137 0.64 4.07 16.69
CA LEU A 137 0.46 4.35 15.27
C LEU A 137 1.58 5.27 14.77
N LYS A 138 2.10 4.98 13.58
CA LYS A 138 3.10 5.83 12.94
C LYS A 138 2.45 7.14 12.46
N PRO A 139 3.24 8.22 12.27
CA PRO A 139 2.71 9.50 11.80
C PRO A 139 1.85 9.41 10.53
N LYS A 140 2.18 8.51 9.59
CA LYS A 140 1.40 8.30 8.36
C LYS A 140 -0.04 7.83 8.62
N SER A 141 -0.27 7.03 9.66
CA SER A 141 -1.62 6.64 10.08
C SER A 141 -2.40 7.83 10.62
N HIS A 142 -1.74 8.79 11.29
CA HIS A 142 -2.41 10.02 11.74
C HIS A 142 -2.93 10.85 10.57
N PHE A 143 -2.19 10.92 9.45
CA PHE A 143 -2.64 11.67 8.27
C PHE A 143 -3.97 11.16 7.69
N LEU A 144 -4.28 9.86 7.82
CA LEU A 144 -5.57 9.31 7.40
C LEU A 144 -6.75 9.95 8.13
N LEU A 145 -6.60 10.40 9.38
CA LEU A 145 -7.67 11.07 10.11
C LEU A 145 -8.13 12.38 9.45
N HIS A 146 -7.26 12.99 8.66
CA HIS A 146 -7.57 14.23 7.94
C HIS A 146 -8.21 13.98 6.58
N TYR A 147 -8.19 12.74 6.07
CA TYR A 147 -8.69 12.41 4.73
C TYR A 147 -10.17 12.78 4.55
N PRO A 148 -11.10 12.49 5.48
CA PRO A 148 -12.50 12.91 5.36
C PRO A 148 -12.64 14.43 5.17
N SER A 149 -11.92 15.21 5.98
CA SER A 149 -11.92 16.68 5.91
C SER A 149 -11.32 17.21 4.61
N ILE A 150 -10.27 16.56 4.09
CA ILE A 150 -9.65 16.91 2.82
C ILE A 150 -10.62 16.61 1.68
N ILE A 151 -11.25 15.44 1.67
CA ILE A 151 -12.22 15.03 0.63
C ILE A 151 -13.38 16.03 0.58
N LYS A 152 -13.92 16.41 1.74
CA LYS A 152 -15.02 17.38 1.82
C LYS A 152 -14.66 18.75 1.22
N LYS A 153 -13.39 19.16 1.31
CA LYS A 153 -12.92 20.49 0.85
C LYS A 153 -12.42 20.50 -0.59
N MET A 154 -11.68 19.46 -0.97
CA MET A 154 -10.91 19.40 -2.23
C MET A 154 -11.45 18.36 -3.21
N GLY A 155 -12.41 17.55 -2.79
CA GLY A 155 -12.91 16.41 -3.54
C GLY A 155 -12.03 15.16 -3.44
N PRO A 156 -12.27 14.16 -4.32
CA PRO A 156 -11.63 12.85 -4.26
C PRO A 156 -10.10 12.90 -4.29
N LEU A 157 -9.45 12.16 -3.39
CA LEU A 157 -8.00 12.16 -3.20
C LEU A 157 -7.22 11.71 -4.46
N LYS A 158 -7.84 10.86 -5.28
CA LYS A 158 -7.28 10.40 -6.56
C LYS A 158 -7.00 11.55 -7.54
N HIS A 159 -7.67 12.69 -7.41
CA HIS A 159 -7.44 13.82 -8.32
C HIS A 159 -6.32 14.75 -7.86
N ILE A 160 -5.97 14.72 -6.58
CA ILE A 160 -4.96 15.61 -5.99
C ILE A 160 -3.64 14.91 -5.63
N TRP A 161 -3.53 13.60 -5.87
CA TRP A 161 -2.31 12.84 -5.56
C TRP A 161 -1.14 13.12 -6.53
N CYS A 162 0.08 12.87 -6.07
CA CYS A 162 1.30 13.19 -6.84
C CYS A 162 1.81 12.08 -7.77
N PHE A 163 1.08 10.97 -7.95
CA PHE A 163 1.53 9.82 -8.76
C PHE A 163 2.00 10.22 -10.16
N ARG A 164 1.27 11.11 -10.85
CA ARG A 164 1.62 11.55 -12.21
C ARG A 164 2.85 12.45 -12.24
N PHE A 165 2.99 13.34 -11.26
CA PHE A 165 4.16 14.21 -11.14
C PHE A 165 5.43 13.39 -10.85
N GLU A 166 5.35 12.42 -9.94
CA GLU A 166 6.47 11.52 -9.66
C GLU A 166 6.84 10.64 -10.86
N ALA A 167 5.85 10.14 -11.61
CA ALA A 167 6.09 9.37 -12.82
C ALA A 167 6.84 10.19 -13.88
N LYS A 168 6.53 11.48 -14.04
CA LYS A 168 7.21 12.39 -14.98
C LYS A 168 8.71 12.54 -14.66
N HIS A 169 9.11 12.44 -13.38
CA HIS A 169 10.53 12.47 -13.02
C HIS A 169 11.35 11.31 -13.61
N LYS A 170 10.72 10.20 -14.02
CA LYS A 170 11.41 9.08 -14.66
C LYS A 170 12.13 9.52 -15.95
N GLU A 171 11.48 10.34 -16.76
CA GLU A 171 12.04 10.83 -18.03
C GLU A 171 13.28 11.70 -17.77
N LEU A 172 13.19 12.62 -16.80
CA LEU A 172 14.31 13.47 -16.40
C LEU A 172 15.50 12.65 -15.88
N LYS A 173 15.24 11.59 -15.09
CA LYS A 173 16.28 10.67 -14.61
C LYS A 173 16.96 9.91 -15.75
N ILE A 174 16.20 9.45 -16.75
CA ILE A 174 16.74 8.77 -17.93
C ILE A 174 17.64 9.73 -18.71
N CYS A 175 17.18 10.96 -18.97
CA CYS A 175 17.97 11.99 -19.63
C CYS A 175 19.27 12.23 -18.85
N SER A 176 19.18 12.50 -17.56
CA SER A 176 20.35 12.73 -16.69
C SER A 176 21.34 11.57 -16.73
N ASN A 177 20.89 10.32 -16.74
CA ASN A 177 21.79 9.17 -16.75
C ASN A 177 22.53 9.04 -18.09
N ASN A 178 21.82 9.30 -19.20
CA ASN A 178 22.33 9.15 -20.57
C ASN A 178 23.16 10.35 -21.05
N THR A 179 23.10 11.50 -20.38
CA THR A 179 23.93 12.66 -20.73
C THR A 179 25.38 12.42 -20.34
N ASN A 180 26.30 12.64 -21.28
CA ASN A 180 27.75 12.58 -21.03
C ASN A 180 28.27 13.81 -20.28
N SER A 181 27.56 14.95 -20.35
CA SER A 181 27.91 16.15 -19.59
C SER A 181 27.38 16.07 -18.16
N ARG A 182 28.29 15.96 -17.18
CA ARG A 182 27.97 16.05 -15.74
C ARG A 182 28.03 17.47 -15.18
N ARG A 183 28.40 18.45 -16.01
CA ARG A 183 28.44 19.87 -15.62
C ARG A 183 27.02 20.42 -15.65
N ASN A 184 26.55 20.96 -14.52
CA ASN A 184 25.24 21.60 -14.36
C ASN A 184 24.06 20.72 -14.85
N ILE A 185 23.97 19.50 -14.32
CA ILE A 185 22.89 18.54 -14.65
C ILE A 185 21.48 19.19 -14.63
N PRO A 186 21.10 20.02 -13.63
CA PRO A 186 19.79 20.67 -13.63
C PRO A 186 19.54 21.54 -14.87
N TYR A 187 20.55 22.26 -15.36
CA TYR A 187 20.46 23.06 -16.59
C TYR A 187 20.34 22.19 -17.84
N THR A 188 21.02 21.04 -17.86
CA THR A 188 20.96 20.09 -18.97
C THR A 188 19.59 19.43 -19.08
N ILE A 189 18.98 19.02 -17.97
CA ILE A 189 17.65 18.38 -17.96
C ILE A 189 16.50 19.39 -18.08
N TYR A 190 16.73 20.68 -17.82
CA TYR A 190 15.72 21.74 -17.98
C TYR A 190 15.22 21.89 -19.43
N LYS A 191 16.05 21.52 -20.41
CA LYS A 191 15.74 21.67 -21.84
C LYS A 191 14.92 20.52 -22.42
N VAL A 192 14.50 19.55 -21.60
CA VAL A 192 13.79 18.32 -21.97
C VAL A 192 12.38 18.35 -21.42
#